data_AF-A0A3M6V4W7-F1
#
_entry.id   AF-A0A3M6V4W7-F1
#
_cell.length_a   1.000
_cell.length_b   1.000
_cell.length_c   1.000
_cell.angle_alpha   90.00
_cell.angle_beta   90.00
_cell.angle_gamma   90.00
#
_symmetry.space_group_name_H-M   'P 1'
#
loop_
_entity.id
_entity.type
_entity.pdbx_description
1 polymer ?
#
loop_
_entity_poly.entity_id
_entity_poly.type
_entity_poly.pdbx_seq_one_letter_code
_entity_poly.pdbx_strand_id
1 'polypeptide(L)'
;MRSEPEKLPQKCATVKTMNIFFVVFAFLAWTEAAPSPPKCGKIRGRNCSEDSDCACLNRHNKSSLICNTRFRCEKQEFRDTLQRMQPCHRIYKNFCEVDTDCPCDEARLICEDHECVKEKRRPRPQINLDRLLSILLPRKSNGTQSSPRRQRRRLLRHGLFKTI
;
A
#
# COMPACT_ATOMS: atom_id res chain seq x y z
N MET A 1 8.57 37.54 -0.63
CA MET A 1 8.60 37.89 0.80
C MET A 1 8.68 36.58 1.57
N ARG A 2 9.86 36.25 2.11
CA ARG A 2 10.14 35.02 2.86
C ARG A 2 9.97 35.33 4.35
N SER A 3 9.01 34.69 5.00
CA SER A 3 8.81 34.74 6.44
C SER A 3 9.76 33.76 7.13
N GLU A 4 10.63 34.27 7.99
CA GLU A 4 11.49 33.51 8.90
C GLU A 4 10.66 32.84 10.02
N PRO A 5 11.03 31.63 10.48
CA PRO A 5 10.44 31.05 11.68
C PRO A 5 11.18 31.51 12.95
N GLU A 6 10.43 32.12 13.88
CA GLU A 6 10.88 32.47 15.23
C GLU A 6 11.31 31.23 16.02
N LYS A 7 12.50 31.32 16.60
CA LYS A 7 13.15 30.28 17.41
C LYS A 7 12.84 30.56 18.88
N LEU A 8 11.86 29.85 19.45
CA LEU A 8 11.53 29.96 20.88
C LEU A 8 12.58 29.27 21.78
N PRO A 9 13.04 29.92 22.87
CA PRO A 9 14.04 29.35 23.76
C PRO A 9 13.44 28.28 24.68
N GLN A 10 13.90 27.05 24.49
CA GLN A 10 13.54 25.89 25.30
C GLN A 10 14.33 25.94 26.63
N LYS A 11 13.68 26.40 27.70
CA LYS A 11 14.23 26.34 29.07
C LYS A 11 14.09 24.91 29.61
N CYS A 12 15.22 24.22 29.74
CA CYS A 12 15.31 22.95 30.46
C CYS A 12 15.06 23.17 31.95
N ALA A 13 13.87 22.83 32.44
CA ALA A 13 13.59 22.73 33.86
C ALA A 13 14.13 21.40 34.41
N THR A 14 15.08 21.49 35.33
CA THR A 14 15.60 20.36 36.11
C THR A 14 14.52 19.86 37.07
N VAL A 15 13.89 18.75 36.71
CA VAL A 15 12.89 18.07 37.56
C VAL A 15 13.62 17.35 38.68
N LYS A 16 13.35 17.81 39.90
CA LYS A 16 13.85 17.28 41.17
C LYS A 16 13.26 15.88 41.42
N THR A 17 14.12 14.87 41.37
CA THR A 17 13.84 13.47 41.69
C THR A 17 13.50 13.30 43.17
N MET A 18 12.24 13.45 43.54
CA MET A 18 11.72 12.95 44.82
C MET A 18 10.33 12.36 44.62
N ASN A 19 10.16 11.09 45.05
CA ASN A 19 8.94 10.29 45.10
C ASN A 19 8.38 9.68 43.80
N ILE A 20 9.14 8.74 43.24
CA ILE A 20 8.71 7.82 42.16
C ILE A 20 7.82 6.66 42.69
N PHE A 21 7.66 6.49 44.01
CA PHE A 21 6.91 5.36 44.59
C PHE A 21 5.39 5.56 44.70
N PHE A 22 4.87 6.78 44.69
CA PHE A 22 3.41 7.02 44.85
C PHE A 22 2.62 7.03 43.53
N VAL A 23 3.28 7.23 42.39
CA VAL A 23 2.59 7.25 41.08
C VAL A 23 2.21 5.83 40.62
N VAL A 24 2.96 4.80 41.03
CA VAL A 24 2.72 3.41 40.60
C VAL A 24 1.42 2.82 41.18
N PHE A 25 1.00 3.23 42.38
CA PHE A 25 -0.20 2.68 43.02
C PHE A 25 -1.51 3.32 42.57
N ALA A 26 -1.50 4.56 42.04
CA ALA A 26 -2.69 5.20 41.49
C ALA A 26 -3.10 4.65 40.11
N PHE A 27 -2.18 4.07 39.34
CA PHE A 27 -2.51 3.44 38.05
C PHE A 27 -3.11 2.03 38.17
N LEU A 28 -2.97 1.35 39.32
CA LEU A 28 -3.50 0.00 39.52
C LEU A 28 -4.98 -0.03 39.93
N ALA A 29 -5.55 1.10 40.38
CA ALA A 29 -6.93 1.16 40.85
C ALA A 29 -7.96 1.44 39.74
N TRP A 30 -7.51 1.73 38.51
CA TRP A 30 -8.38 2.14 37.41
C TRP A 30 -8.38 1.14 36.25
N THR A 31 -8.46 -0.15 36.57
CA THR A 31 -8.94 -1.15 35.60
C THR A 31 -10.47 -1.15 35.67
N GLU A 32 -11.10 -0.09 35.14
CA GLU A 32 -12.51 -0.15 34.80
C GLU A 32 -12.72 -1.38 33.92
N ALA A 33 -13.61 -2.28 34.37
CA ALA A 33 -13.90 -3.53 33.70
C ALA A 33 -14.25 -3.25 32.23
N ALA A 34 -13.31 -3.54 31.33
CA ALA A 34 -13.51 -3.33 29.91
C ALA A 34 -14.79 -4.08 29.49
N PRO A 35 -15.76 -3.40 28.86
CA PRO A 35 -17.03 -4.02 28.50
C PRO A 35 -16.75 -5.26 27.68
N SER A 36 -17.37 -6.38 28.09
CA SER A 36 -17.16 -7.65 27.41
C SER A 36 -17.49 -7.48 25.93
N PRO A 37 -16.61 -7.93 25.03
CA PRO A 37 -16.78 -7.79 23.59
C PRO A 37 -18.14 -8.38 23.14
N PRO A 38 -18.88 -7.70 22.26
CA PRO A 38 -20.16 -8.19 21.76
C PRO A 38 -20.01 -9.51 20.98
N LYS A 39 -21.02 -10.38 21.09
CA LYS A 39 -21.10 -11.61 20.30
C LYS A 39 -21.20 -11.28 18.81
N CYS A 40 -20.35 -11.90 17.98
CA CYS A 40 -20.26 -11.63 16.52
C CYS A 40 -21.60 -11.79 15.77
N GLY A 41 -22.50 -12.67 16.24
CA GLY A 41 -23.83 -12.84 15.63
C GLY A 41 -24.67 -11.56 15.64
N LYS A 42 -24.50 -10.66 16.61
CA LYS A 42 -25.21 -9.38 16.68
C LYS A 42 -24.60 -8.29 15.79
N ILE A 43 -23.32 -8.41 15.45
CA ILE A 43 -22.58 -7.40 14.67
C ILE A 43 -22.68 -7.68 13.18
N ARG A 44 -22.93 -8.93 12.78
CA ARG A 44 -23.08 -9.30 11.37
C ARG A 44 -24.20 -8.49 10.71
N GLY A 45 -23.88 -7.85 9.58
CA GLY A 45 -24.80 -7.02 8.79
C GLY A 45 -25.00 -5.59 9.31
N ARG A 46 -24.37 -5.22 10.44
CA ARG A 46 -24.39 -3.85 10.96
C ARG A 46 -23.57 -2.94 10.05
N ASN A 47 -23.98 -1.67 9.97
CA ASN A 47 -23.21 -0.68 9.23
C ASN A 47 -21.88 -0.42 9.94
N CYS A 48 -20.82 -0.23 9.17
CA CYS A 48 -19.48 0.04 9.66
C CYS A 48 -18.79 1.07 8.78
N SER A 49 -17.88 1.83 9.38
CA SER A 49 -16.94 2.69 8.66
C SER A 49 -15.55 2.06 8.67
N GLU A 50 -15.24 1.27 9.70
CA GLU A 50 -13.95 0.65 9.91
C GLU A 50 -14.04 -0.83 10.31
N ASP A 51 -12.93 -1.56 10.18
CA ASP A 51 -12.85 -2.95 10.62
C ASP A 51 -12.92 -3.09 12.15
N SER A 52 -12.50 -2.04 12.87
CA SER A 52 -12.62 -1.91 14.32
C SER A 52 -14.09 -1.99 14.77
N ASP A 53 -15.03 -1.47 13.98
CA ASP A 53 -16.48 -1.55 14.26
C ASP A 53 -17.00 -2.99 14.18
N CYS A 54 -16.34 -3.82 13.37
CA CYS A 54 -16.66 -5.23 13.18
C CYS A 54 -15.88 -6.15 14.13
N ALA A 55 -15.03 -5.59 15.00
CA ALA A 55 -14.24 -6.34 15.94
C ALA A 55 -15.15 -7.09 16.93
N CYS A 56 -15.03 -8.40 16.94
CA CYS A 56 -15.84 -9.26 17.79
C CYS A 56 -15.03 -10.47 18.25
N LEU A 57 -15.19 -10.84 19.52
CA LEU A 57 -14.49 -11.98 20.10
C LEU A 57 -15.31 -13.25 19.88
N ASN A 58 -15.08 -13.91 18.75
CA ASN A 58 -15.56 -15.27 18.54
C ASN A 58 -14.55 -16.26 19.15
N ARG A 59 -14.82 -16.69 20.40
CA ARG A 59 -14.01 -17.70 21.11
C ARG A 59 -13.87 -19.03 20.35
N HIS A 60 -14.78 -19.32 19.41
CA HIS A 60 -14.85 -20.62 18.73
C HIS A 60 -14.65 -20.56 17.20
N ASN A 61 -14.58 -19.37 16.60
CA ASN A 61 -14.51 -19.25 15.13
C ASN A 61 -13.50 -18.17 14.72
N LYS A 62 -12.45 -18.57 13.99
CA LYS A 62 -11.43 -17.70 13.39
C LYS A 62 -11.97 -16.74 12.31
N SER A 63 -13.29 -16.66 12.10
CA SER A 63 -13.85 -15.72 11.12
C SER A 63 -13.97 -14.34 11.75
N SER A 64 -12.91 -13.54 11.62
CA SER A 64 -12.98 -12.10 11.83
C SER A 64 -13.99 -11.52 10.84
N LEU A 65 -14.99 -10.82 11.35
CA LEU A 65 -15.83 -9.98 10.50
C LEU A 65 -15.01 -8.77 10.09
N ILE A 66 -15.16 -8.35 8.85
CA ILE A 66 -14.51 -7.16 8.31
C ILE A 66 -15.56 -6.21 7.79
N CYS A 67 -15.20 -4.93 7.70
CA CYS A 67 -16.04 -3.96 7.01
C CYS A 67 -15.83 -4.10 5.50
N ASN A 68 -16.88 -4.56 4.81
CA ASN A 68 -16.88 -4.67 3.35
C ASN A 68 -17.10 -3.27 2.71
N THR A 69 -16.81 -3.14 1.42
CA THR A 69 -17.12 -2.00 0.54
C THR A 69 -18.56 -1.50 0.59
N ARG A 70 -19.51 -2.35 0.99
CA ARG A 70 -20.91 -1.97 1.23
C ARG A 70 -21.16 -1.35 2.60
N PHE A 71 -20.10 -1.01 3.33
CA PHE A 71 -20.14 -0.48 4.68
C PHE A 71 -20.91 -1.40 5.64
N ARG A 72 -20.71 -2.71 5.54
CA ARG A 72 -21.35 -3.72 6.40
C ARG A 72 -20.35 -4.73 6.96
N CYS A 73 -20.59 -5.14 8.21
CA CYS A 73 -19.81 -6.16 8.88
C CYS A 73 -20.19 -7.56 8.37
N GLU A 74 -19.36 -8.13 7.52
CA GLU A 74 -19.59 -9.45 6.92
C GLU A 74 -18.34 -10.32 7.03
N LYS A 75 -18.48 -11.61 6.67
CA LYS A 75 -17.31 -12.50 6.61
C LYS A 75 -16.42 -12.06 5.46
N GLN A 76 -15.12 -12.07 5.68
CA GLN A 76 -14.15 -11.74 4.64
C GLN A 76 -14.31 -12.67 3.43
N GLU A 77 -14.58 -12.09 2.26
CA GLU A 77 -14.60 -12.80 0.99
C GLU A 77 -13.26 -12.67 0.27
N PHE A 78 -13.04 -13.52 -0.74
CA PHE A 78 -11.83 -13.46 -1.57
C PHE A 78 -11.65 -12.11 -2.28
N ARG A 79 -12.76 -11.48 -2.70
CA ARG A 79 -12.76 -10.16 -3.34
C ARG A 79 -12.27 -9.06 -2.41
N ASP A 80 -12.69 -9.11 -1.14
CA ASP A 80 -12.23 -8.15 -0.12
C ASP A 80 -10.73 -8.24 0.08
N THR A 81 -10.18 -9.45 0.10
CA THR A 81 -8.74 -9.68 0.21
C THR A 81 -7.99 -9.09 -0.98
N LEU A 82 -8.48 -9.29 -2.21
CA LEU A 82 -7.86 -8.72 -3.42
C LEU A 82 -7.89 -7.18 -3.40
N GLN A 83 -8.99 -6.60 -2.92
CA GLN A 83 -9.15 -5.16 -2.83
C GLN A 83 -8.25 -4.55 -1.75
N ARG A 84 -8.12 -5.21 -0.60
CA ARG A 84 -7.23 -4.80 0.51
C ARG A 84 -5.75 -4.88 0.18
N MET A 85 -5.36 -5.67 -0.82
CA MET A 85 -3.98 -5.64 -1.33
C MET A 85 -3.66 -4.36 -2.12
N GLN A 86 -4.65 -3.55 -2.46
CA GLN A 86 -4.40 -2.26 -3.11
C GLN A 86 -4.07 -1.19 -2.06
N PRO A 87 -3.07 -0.32 -2.34
CA PRO A 87 -2.80 0.82 -1.48
C PRO A 87 -4.03 1.71 -1.42
N CYS A 88 -4.38 2.14 -0.21
CA CYS A 88 -5.54 3.00 0.05
C CYS A 88 -6.86 2.50 -0.55
N HIS A 89 -7.18 1.22 -0.30
CA HIS A 89 -8.38 0.53 -0.78
C HIS A 89 -9.73 1.23 -0.50
N ARG A 90 -9.80 2.13 0.48
CA ARG A 90 -11.00 2.92 0.81
C ARG A 90 -11.14 4.21 0.01
N ILE A 91 -10.04 4.69 -0.58
CA ILE A 91 -9.95 5.98 -1.28
C ILE A 91 -9.86 5.74 -2.79
N TYR A 92 -9.22 4.64 -3.18
CA TYR A 92 -9.13 4.23 -4.58
C TYR A 92 -10.52 4.09 -5.22
N LYS A 93 -10.73 4.77 -6.35
CA LYS A 93 -12.01 4.91 -7.08
C LYS A 93 -13.14 5.62 -6.33
N ASN A 94 -12.83 6.39 -5.29
CA ASN A 94 -13.79 7.34 -4.75
C ASN A 94 -13.91 8.56 -5.66
N PHE A 95 -15.07 9.20 -5.59
CA PHE A 95 -15.33 10.46 -6.27
C PHE A 95 -14.40 11.57 -5.74
N CYS A 96 -13.86 12.38 -6.65
CA CYS A 96 -13.01 13.54 -6.34
C CYS A 96 -13.25 14.68 -7.33
N GLU A 97 -12.91 15.90 -6.91
CA GLU A 97 -12.88 17.07 -7.79
C GLU A 97 -11.44 17.56 -8.01
N VAL A 98 -10.57 17.39 -7.01
CA VAL A 98 -9.17 17.81 -7.05
C VAL A 98 -8.24 16.73 -6.49
N ASP A 99 -6.97 16.75 -6.89
CA ASP A 99 -5.96 15.78 -6.45
C ASP A 99 -5.79 15.71 -4.92
N THR A 100 -6.10 16.80 -4.22
CA THR A 100 -6.03 16.86 -2.74
C THR A 100 -7.14 16.07 -2.05
N ASP A 101 -8.21 15.70 -2.76
CA ASP A 101 -9.32 14.90 -2.23
C ASP A 101 -8.96 13.41 -2.09
N CYS A 102 -7.80 13.01 -2.61
CA CYS A 102 -7.31 11.64 -2.59
C CYS A 102 -6.10 11.46 -1.64
N PRO A 103 -6.20 11.76 -0.32
CA PRO A 103 -5.08 11.67 0.60
C PRO A 103 -4.67 10.21 0.82
N CYS A 104 -3.46 9.83 0.40
CA CYS A 104 -2.97 8.47 0.57
C CYS A 104 -1.47 8.49 0.86
N ASP A 105 -1.09 8.09 2.08
CA ASP A 105 0.31 8.11 2.53
C ASP A 105 1.16 7.02 1.86
N GLU A 106 0.53 5.88 1.53
CA GLU A 106 1.21 4.71 0.97
C GLU A 106 1.54 4.89 -0.52
N ALA A 107 0.69 5.59 -1.27
CA ALA A 107 0.81 5.78 -2.71
C ALA A 107 0.19 7.10 -3.17
N ARG A 108 0.85 7.79 -4.11
CA ARG A 108 0.29 9.01 -4.69
C ARG A 108 -0.90 8.68 -5.59
N LEU A 109 -2.10 9.06 -5.14
CA LEU A 109 -3.33 9.05 -5.92
C LEU A 109 -3.52 10.44 -6.54
N ILE A 110 -4.14 10.48 -7.72
CA ILE A 110 -4.54 11.70 -8.43
C ILE A 110 -6.01 11.59 -8.83
N CYS A 111 -6.68 12.72 -9.03
CA CYS A 111 -8.06 12.76 -9.48
C CYS A 111 -8.10 12.73 -11.01
N GLU A 112 -8.44 11.59 -11.61
CA GLU A 112 -8.60 11.43 -13.07
C GLU A 112 -10.06 11.01 -13.32
N ASP A 113 -10.75 11.70 -14.22
CA ASP A 113 -12.16 11.43 -14.56
C ASP A 113 -13.11 11.42 -13.34
N HIS A 114 -12.89 12.35 -12.39
CA HIS A 114 -13.61 12.41 -11.11
C HIS A 114 -13.44 11.18 -10.21
N GLU A 115 -12.42 10.35 -10.42
CA GLU A 115 -12.09 9.21 -9.57
C GLU A 115 -10.65 9.26 -9.07
N CYS A 116 -10.43 8.89 -7.80
CA CYS A 116 -9.10 8.73 -7.25
C CYS A 116 -8.40 7.50 -7.86
N VAL A 117 -7.44 7.73 -8.76
CA VAL A 117 -6.67 6.68 -9.42
C VAL A 117 -5.19 6.75 -9.08
N LYS A 118 -4.46 5.65 -9.32
CA LYS A 118 -3.01 5.62 -9.13
C LYS A 118 -2.33 6.48 -10.19
N GLU A 119 -1.42 7.36 -9.76
CA GLU A 119 -0.60 8.13 -10.70
C GLU A 119 0.13 7.16 -11.65
N LYS A 120 -0.24 7.20 -12.94
CA LYS A 120 0.46 6.44 -13.97
C LYS A 120 1.90 6.96 -13.98
N ARG A 121 2.82 6.17 -13.41
CA ARG A 121 4.25 6.48 -13.56
C ARG A 121 4.51 6.58 -15.04
N ARG A 122 4.75 7.81 -15.52
CA ARG A 122 5.20 8.01 -16.91
C ARG A 122 6.36 7.04 -17.08
N PRO A 123 6.35 6.18 -18.12
CA PRO A 123 7.51 5.34 -18.38
C PRO A 123 8.69 6.30 -18.38
N ARG A 124 9.62 6.11 -17.43
CA ARG A 124 10.86 6.89 -17.44
C ARG A 124 11.34 6.83 -18.88
N PRO A 125 11.73 7.95 -19.51
CA PRO A 125 12.30 7.89 -20.85
C PRO A 125 13.36 6.80 -20.75
N GLN A 126 13.13 5.67 -21.43
CA GLN A 126 14.11 4.61 -21.43
C GLN A 126 15.30 5.28 -22.09
N ILE A 127 16.27 5.67 -21.26
CA ILE A 127 17.58 6.06 -21.72
C ILE A 127 18.00 4.80 -22.44
N ASN A 128 17.91 4.83 -23.77
CA ASN A 128 18.24 3.72 -24.63
C ASN A 128 19.70 3.40 -24.32
N LEU A 129 19.93 2.40 -23.47
CA LEU A 129 21.27 2.03 -23.01
C LEU A 129 22.12 1.64 -24.23
N ASP A 130 21.47 1.12 -25.28
CA ASP A 130 22.03 0.85 -26.60
C ASP A 130 22.59 2.10 -27.29
N ARG A 131 21.97 3.27 -27.09
CA ARG A 131 22.46 4.55 -27.64
C ARG A 131 23.63 5.11 -26.84
N LEU A 132 23.71 4.83 -25.55
CA LEU A 132 24.88 5.17 -24.72
C LEU A 132 26.07 4.24 -25.00
N LEU A 133 25.83 2.93 -25.19
CA LEU A 133 26.88 1.95 -25.52
C LEU A 133 27.48 2.18 -26.91
N SER A 134 26.70 2.65 -27.87
CA SER A 134 27.20 3.00 -29.22
C SER A 134 28.05 4.28 -29.27
N ILE A 135 27.99 5.14 -28.25
CA ILE A 135 28.86 6.32 -28.11
C ILE A 135 30.18 5.95 -27.40
N LEU A 136 30.13 5.02 -26.44
CA LEU A 136 31.29 4.65 -25.62
C LEU A 136 32.19 3.57 -26.24
N LEU A 137 31.73 2.84 -27.25
CA LEU A 137 32.52 1.82 -27.93
C LEU A 137 33.06 2.36 -29.26
N PRO A 138 34.38 2.65 -29.38
CA PRO A 138 34.97 3.02 -30.65
C PRO A 138 34.74 1.90 -31.67
N ARG A 139 34.14 2.29 -32.79
CA ARG A 139 33.83 1.46 -33.96
C ARG A 139 35.11 0.76 -34.43
N LYS A 140 35.34 -0.49 -34.00
CA LYS A 140 36.40 -1.33 -34.55
C LYS A 140 35.95 -1.80 -35.93
N SER A 141 36.38 -1.09 -36.96
CA SER A 141 36.16 -1.44 -38.37
C SER A 141 36.95 -2.70 -38.72
N ASN A 142 36.37 -3.88 -38.52
CA ASN A 142 36.88 -5.10 -39.14
C ASN A 142 35.87 -5.55 -40.19
N GLY A 143 36.28 -5.41 -41.45
CA GLY A 143 35.54 -5.90 -42.60
C GLY A 143 35.36 -7.41 -42.53
N THR A 144 34.16 -7.86 -42.86
CA THR A 144 33.88 -8.79 -43.97
C THR A 144 32.41 -9.15 -43.89
N GLN A 145 31.66 -8.75 -44.92
CA GLN A 145 30.25 -9.07 -45.08
C GLN A 145 30.09 -10.59 -45.17
N SER A 146 29.47 -11.20 -44.16
CA SER A 146 28.87 -12.53 -44.33
C SER A 146 27.36 -12.43 -44.12
N SER A 147 26.65 -12.85 -45.17
CA SER A 147 25.22 -12.64 -45.40
C SER A 147 24.33 -13.39 -44.40
N PRO A 148 23.32 -12.72 -43.79
CA PRO A 148 22.43 -13.33 -42.80
C PRO A 148 21.42 -14.34 -43.37
N ARG A 149 21.41 -14.57 -44.70
CA ARG A 149 20.47 -15.53 -45.33
C ARG A 149 20.79 -17.00 -45.05
N ARG A 150 21.96 -17.35 -44.51
CA ARG A 150 22.35 -18.76 -44.30
C ARG A 150 22.03 -19.36 -42.93
N GLN A 151 21.64 -18.56 -41.94
CA GLN A 151 21.47 -19.05 -40.56
C GLN A 151 20.02 -19.43 -40.17
N ARG A 152 19.04 -19.27 -41.08
CA ARG A 152 17.63 -19.56 -40.79
C ARG A 152 17.16 -20.99 -41.06
N ARG A 153 18.06 -21.91 -41.48
CA ARG A 153 17.69 -23.30 -41.84
C ARG A 153 18.04 -24.39 -40.82
N ARG A 154 18.53 -24.07 -39.61
CA ARG A 154 18.94 -25.11 -38.64
C ARG A 154 18.08 -25.29 -37.38
N LEU A 155 17.01 -24.51 -37.18
CA LEU A 155 16.24 -24.58 -35.93
C LEU A 155 14.80 -25.16 -36.05
N LEU A 156 14.41 -25.67 -37.23
CA LEU A 156 13.07 -26.26 -37.42
C LEU A 156 13.05 -27.79 -37.41
N ARG A 157 13.97 -28.47 -36.71
CA ARG A 157 14.02 -29.95 -36.70
C ARG A 157 13.88 -30.65 -35.34
N HIS A 158 13.72 -29.94 -34.21
CA HIS A 158 13.70 -30.59 -32.89
C HIS A 158 12.65 -30.01 -31.92
N GLY A 159 11.35 -30.08 -32.25
CA GLY A 159 10.33 -29.63 -31.29
C GLY A 159 8.91 -30.18 -31.44
N LEU A 160 8.65 -31.11 -32.36
CA LEU A 160 7.34 -31.73 -32.53
C LEU A 160 7.36 -33.19 -32.05
N PHE A 161 7.74 -33.44 -30.80
CA PHE A 161 7.49 -34.72 -30.13
C PHE A 161 7.50 -34.54 -28.61
N LYS A 162 6.33 -34.18 -28.07
CA LYS A 162 5.80 -34.35 -26.70
C LYS A 162 4.67 -33.31 -26.59
N THR A 163 3.42 -33.65 -26.33
CA THR A 163 2.95 -34.61 -25.34
C THR A 163 1.49 -34.98 -25.65
N ILE A 164 1.19 -36.26 -25.45
CA ILE A 164 -0.13 -36.78 -25.08
C ILE A 164 -0.54 -36.18 -23.74
#